data_AF-A0A7T1T769-F1
#
_entry.id   AF-A0A7T1T769-F1
#
_cell.length_a   1.000
_cell.length_b   1.000
_cell.length_c   1.000
_cell.angle_alpha   90.00
_cell.angle_beta   90.00
_cell.angle_gamma   90.00
#
_symmetry.space_group_name_H-M   'P 1'
#
loop_
_entity.id
_entity.type
_entity.pdbx_description
1 polymer ?
#
loop_
_entity_poly.entity_id
_entity_poly.type
_entity_poly.pdbx_seq_one_letter_code
_entity_poly.pdbx_strand_id
1 'polypeptide(L)'
;MPRVHRRRVFCADRVRRGGEVSLWRSCFDPAALVFPGQPIGPAGGAPVDRSRRPGRPVGVDLSEGFGERLLGQLLDRAHELPAEQIAPLIAEEIAKIGGREVSIHLQDYEQLMLAPLPGRGLVVGEALPIDGSRAGEAFLSKHVVEEPQPGGVRMYLPLLDGSDEVGVMSLTLDTVEEDDRRLLGRLAGLVADMVVTKSNYTDEFFKVRRLGKPLTVAAEIQWSLLPPLSMNTPQVSVAGVLEPAHEIAGDSLDYALNGNILHLAIIDAMGHELNAAVLATVAIGAYRHARRAEIGLAELYSFMDRAIDAQFGPDQFVTAQMLRLDVETGRLQWVNAGHAAPLLIRGHRVIRKLEGPTTLPVGFGGAEPQVSTIQLSKDDRVMFYTDGLTEEHRIGGEQFGETRMINTIERTGPVTAGVGAMARELSQSLMRERGGTTSDDATLFLIEWHGGSADHLAVPDL
;
A
#
# COMPACT_ATOMS: atom_id res chain seq x y z
N MET A 1 22.45 -10.05 -42.31
CA MET A 1 22.58 -8.57 -42.23
C MET A 1 22.45 -8.15 -40.77
N PRO A 2 23.22 -7.17 -40.30
CA PRO A 2 24.43 -7.43 -39.52
C PRO A 2 24.25 -7.42 -38.00
N ARG A 3 25.14 -8.18 -37.33
CA ARG A 3 25.45 -8.14 -35.89
C ARG A 3 25.99 -6.75 -35.52
N VAL A 4 25.44 -6.14 -34.46
CA VAL A 4 26.02 -4.94 -33.85
C VAL A 4 26.72 -5.33 -32.56
N HIS A 5 28.05 -5.32 -32.58
CA HIS A 5 28.89 -5.27 -31.39
C HIS A 5 28.79 -3.87 -30.76
N ARG A 6 28.34 -3.76 -29.51
CA ARG A 6 28.64 -2.58 -28.69
C ARG A 6 29.82 -2.89 -27.77
N ARG A 7 30.96 -2.28 -28.07
CA ARG A 7 32.14 -2.25 -27.21
C ARG A 7 31.79 -1.53 -25.91
N ARG A 8 32.05 -2.19 -24.78
CA ARG A 8 32.18 -1.53 -23.47
C ARG A 8 33.48 -0.73 -23.48
N VAL A 9 33.42 0.57 -23.19
CA VAL A 9 34.61 1.36 -22.85
C VAL A 9 34.61 1.53 -21.34
N PHE A 10 35.52 0.80 -20.69
CA PHE A 10 35.99 1.10 -19.34
C PHE A 10 37.01 2.25 -19.47
N CYS A 11 36.87 3.28 -18.64
CA CYS A 11 37.99 4.12 -18.25
C CYS A 11 38.02 4.20 -16.74
N ALA A 12 38.96 3.46 -16.15
CA ALA A 12 39.47 3.73 -14.82
C ALA A 12 40.45 4.90 -14.93
N ASP A 13 40.43 5.83 -13.96
CA ASP A 13 41.68 6.47 -13.57
C ASP A 13 41.68 6.87 -12.09
N ARG A 14 42.83 6.61 -11.47
CA ARG A 14 43.12 6.75 -10.06
C ARG A 14 44.07 7.94 -9.90
N VAL A 15 43.67 8.99 -9.20
CA VAL A 15 44.62 10.01 -8.71
C VAL A 15 44.28 10.37 -7.26
N ARG A 16 45.24 10.10 -6.35
CA ARG A 16 45.29 10.68 -4.99
C ARG A 16 46.07 12.00 -5.05
N ARG A 17 45.50 13.08 -4.50
CA ARG A 17 46.07 13.99 -3.48
C ARG A 17 45.39 15.37 -3.54
N GLY A 18 45.18 15.95 -2.35
CA GLY A 18 44.94 17.38 -2.12
C GLY A 18 43.46 17.74 -2.10
N GLY A 19 42.97 18.23 -0.97
CA GLY A 19 41.56 18.54 -0.75
C GLY A 19 41.03 19.65 -1.64
N GLU A 20 39.81 19.46 -2.13
CA GLU A 20 38.82 20.48 -2.45
C GLU A 20 37.49 19.77 -2.77
N VAL A 21 36.38 20.42 -2.43
CA VAL A 21 35.01 19.93 -2.49
C VAL A 21 34.60 19.61 -3.94
N SER A 22 34.25 18.37 -4.24
CA SER A 22 33.73 17.96 -5.55
C SER A 22 32.21 18.17 -5.65
N LEU A 23 31.82 19.27 -6.29
CA LEU A 23 30.47 19.47 -6.82
C LEU A 23 30.25 18.55 -8.03
N TRP A 24 29.25 17.66 -7.93
CA TRP A 24 28.82 16.79 -9.02
C TRP A 24 28.08 17.60 -10.09
N ARG A 25 28.63 17.68 -11.31
CA ARG A 25 27.92 18.19 -12.49
C ARG A 25 27.47 17.01 -13.36
N SER A 26 26.16 16.89 -13.55
CA SER A 26 25.58 15.97 -14.54
C SER A 26 25.96 16.45 -15.95
N CYS A 27 26.47 15.53 -16.78
CA CYS A 27 26.61 15.75 -18.21
C CYS A 27 25.48 14.98 -18.90
N PHE A 28 24.37 15.67 -19.16
CA PHE A 28 23.32 15.22 -20.08
C PHE A 28 23.34 16.19 -21.26
N ASP A 29 23.71 15.71 -22.44
CA ASP A 29 23.68 16.47 -23.70
C ASP A 29 22.34 16.18 -24.41
N PRO A 30 21.42 17.16 -24.56
CA PRO A 30 20.08 16.92 -25.07
C PRO A 30 19.94 17.07 -26.60
N ALA A 31 21.03 17.10 -27.39
CA ALA A 31 20.96 17.37 -28.83
C ALA A 31 21.41 16.19 -29.71
N ALA A 32 20.60 15.12 -29.82
CA ALA A 32 20.87 14.08 -30.83
C ALA A 32 19.64 13.23 -31.24
N LEU A 33 18.54 13.83 -31.70
CA LEU A 33 17.52 13.10 -32.47
C LEU A 33 16.92 13.99 -33.57
N VAL A 34 17.42 13.81 -34.80
CA VAL A 34 16.88 14.42 -36.04
C VAL A 34 16.22 13.30 -36.85
N PHE A 35 14.92 13.44 -37.15
CA PHE A 35 14.18 12.58 -38.07
C PHE A 35 14.04 13.25 -39.45
N PRO A 36 14.21 12.54 -40.58
CA PRO A 36 14.08 13.14 -41.91
C PRO A 36 12.61 13.20 -42.36
N GLY A 37 12.16 14.39 -42.76
CA GLY A 37 10.89 14.62 -43.43
C GLY A 37 10.94 14.31 -44.93
N GLN A 38 9.80 13.89 -45.50
CA GLN A 38 9.58 13.81 -46.94
C GLN A 38 8.40 14.70 -47.39
N PRO A 39 8.41 15.20 -48.64
CA PRO A 39 7.56 16.32 -49.07
C PRO A 39 6.22 15.89 -49.69
N ILE A 40 5.24 16.78 -49.57
CA ILE A 40 3.87 16.66 -50.11
C ILE A 40 3.83 17.25 -51.52
N GLY A 41 3.31 16.49 -52.50
CA GLY A 41 2.98 16.95 -53.87
C GLY A 41 1.46 16.91 -54.13
N PRO A 42 0.93 17.67 -55.12
CA PRO A 42 -0.45 18.16 -55.07
C PRO A 42 -1.50 17.33 -55.80
N ALA A 43 -2.75 17.70 -55.49
CA ALA A 43 -4.06 17.17 -55.84
C ALA A 43 -4.31 16.79 -57.32
N GLY A 44 -5.03 15.68 -57.51
CA GLY A 44 -5.75 15.31 -58.72
C GLY A 44 -7.14 14.76 -58.37
N GLY A 45 -8.18 15.42 -58.86
CA GLY A 45 -9.58 15.11 -58.55
C GLY A 45 -10.20 14.02 -59.43
N ALA A 46 -11.17 13.30 -58.87
CA ALA A 46 -12.17 12.51 -59.58
C ALA A 46 -13.52 12.59 -58.81
N PRO A 47 -14.68 12.54 -59.49
CA PRO A 47 -15.94 13.03 -58.95
C PRO A 47 -16.61 12.02 -58.01
N VAL A 48 -17.06 12.50 -56.85
CA VAL A 48 -17.85 11.72 -55.88
C VAL A 48 -19.32 11.77 -56.26
N ASP A 49 -19.88 10.58 -56.47
CA ASP A 49 -21.29 10.26 -56.65
C ASP A 49 -22.14 10.80 -55.48
N ARG A 50 -23.12 11.66 -55.82
CA ARG A 50 -24.04 12.30 -54.89
C ARG A 50 -25.31 11.45 -54.71
N SER A 51 -25.23 10.39 -53.92
CA SER A 51 -26.45 9.82 -53.29
C SER A 51 -26.17 8.91 -52.10
N ARG A 52 -25.70 9.47 -50.99
CA ARG A 52 -25.93 8.91 -49.65
C ARG A 52 -26.15 10.06 -48.66
N ARG A 53 -27.38 10.19 -48.17
CA ARG A 53 -27.66 11.03 -46.99
C ARG A 53 -26.87 10.44 -45.81
N PRO A 54 -26.02 11.19 -45.11
CA PRO A 54 -25.51 10.72 -43.84
C PRO A 54 -26.67 10.72 -42.85
N GLY A 55 -26.88 9.57 -42.19
CA GLY A 55 -27.74 9.50 -41.02
C GLY A 55 -27.32 10.57 -40.02
N ARG A 56 -28.32 11.24 -39.44
CA ARG A 56 -28.16 12.20 -38.34
C ARG A 56 -27.23 11.57 -37.29
N PRO A 57 -26.21 12.26 -36.77
CA PRO A 57 -25.53 11.78 -35.57
C PRO A 57 -26.62 11.65 -34.50
N VAL A 58 -26.70 10.47 -33.87
CA VAL A 58 -27.46 10.33 -32.62
C VAL A 58 -26.86 11.38 -31.70
N GLY A 59 -27.64 12.42 -31.38
CA GLY A 59 -27.19 13.44 -30.45
C GLY A 59 -26.97 12.76 -29.11
N VAL A 60 -25.71 12.60 -28.72
CA VAL A 60 -25.37 12.21 -27.35
C VAL A 60 -25.90 13.34 -26.47
N ASP A 61 -26.82 13.01 -25.57
CA ASP A 61 -27.27 13.97 -24.57
C ASP A 61 -26.08 14.27 -23.66
N LEU A 62 -25.58 15.51 -23.72
CA LEU A 62 -24.50 16.01 -22.89
C LEU A 62 -25.06 16.84 -21.72
N SER A 63 -26.36 16.77 -21.46
CA SER A 63 -26.95 17.45 -20.30
C SER A 63 -26.56 16.72 -19.02
N GLU A 64 -26.07 17.49 -18.07
CA GLU A 64 -25.51 16.96 -16.83
C GLU A 64 -26.60 16.30 -15.98
N GLY A 65 -26.34 15.08 -15.51
CA GLY A 65 -27.22 14.42 -14.55
C GLY A 65 -27.19 15.09 -13.16
N PHE A 66 -28.14 14.77 -12.28
CA PHE A 66 -28.07 15.27 -10.89
C PHE A 66 -26.83 14.75 -10.16
N GLY A 67 -26.54 13.44 -10.26
CA GLY A 67 -25.36 12.85 -9.64
C GLY A 67 -24.05 13.37 -10.23
N GLU A 68 -24.02 13.66 -11.54
CA GLU A 68 -22.88 14.29 -12.21
C GLU A 68 -22.63 15.70 -11.67
N ARG A 69 -23.68 16.52 -11.52
CA ARG A 69 -23.57 17.82 -10.84
C ARG A 69 -23.04 17.73 -9.42
N LEU A 70 -23.55 16.77 -8.65
CA LEU A 70 -23.15 16.59 -7.25
C LEU A 70 -21.66 16.25 -7.14
N LEU A 71 -21.23 15.22 -7.88
CA LEU A 71 -19.83 14.78 -7.89
C LEU A 71 -18.91 15.84 -8.51
N GLY A 72 -19.35 16.48 -9.59
CA GLY A 72 -18.64 17.56 -10.27
C GLY A 72 -18.41 18.77 -9.36
N GLN A 73 -19.43 19.24 -8.64
CA GLN A 73 -19.28 20.33 -7.68
C GLN A 73 -18.29 20.00 -6.56
N LEU A 74 -18.35 18.77 -6.06
CA LEU A 74 -17.47 18.31 -5.01
C LEU A 74 -16.01 18.24 -5.51
N LEU A 75 -15.78 17.70 -6.71
CA LEU A 75 -14.48 17.70 -7.39
C LEU A 75 -13.96 19.12 -7.64
N ASP A 76 -14.74 19.96 -8.32
CA ASP A 76 -14.33 21.31 -8.74
C ASP A 76 -13.94 22.18 -7.55
N ARG A 77 -14.78 22.20 -6.50
CA ARG A 77 -14.52 23.01 -5.30
C ARG A 77 -13.34 22.47 -4.52
N ALA A 78 -13.18 21.16 -4.44
CA ALA A 78 -12.15 20.57 -3.60
C ALA A 78 -10.71 20.83 -4.04
N HIS A 79 -10.47 21.08 -5.33
CA HIS A 79 -9.13 21.40 -5.82
C HIS A 79 -8.55 22.62 -5.11
N GLU A 80 -9.36 23.66 -4.89
CA GLU A 80 -8.91 24.93 -4.32
C GLU A 80 -9.22 25.07 -2.82
N LEU A 81 -10.03 24.17 -2.25
CA LEU A 81 -10.40 24.26 -0.84
C LEU A 81 -9.26 23.80 0.10
N PRO A 82 -9.05 24.52 1.22
CA PRO A 82 -8.25 24.03 2.34
C PRO A 82 -8.78 22.69 2.85
N ALA A 83 -7.90 21.82 3.35
CA ALA A 83 -8.30 20.48 3.79
C ALA A 83 -9.35 20.48 4.92
N GLU A 84 -9.29 21.48 5.81
CA GLU A 84 -10.29 21.71 6.87
C GLU A 84 -11.71 21.99 6.34
N GLN A 85 -11.87 22.42 5.09
CA GLN A 85 -13.16 22.70 4.46
C GLN A 85 -13.75 21.49 3.72
N ILE A 86 -13.03 20.36 3.67
CA ILE A 86 -13.54 19.12 3.04
C ILE A 86 -14.74 18.57 3.81
N ALA A 87 -14.64 18.46 5.13
CA ALA A 87 -15.74 17.99 5.96
C ALA A 87 -17.02 18.84 5.81
N PRO A 88 -16.95 20.19 5.91
CA PRO A 88 -18.10 21.07 5.63
C PRO A 88 -18.67 20.91 4.22
N LEU A 89 -17.82 20.80 3.19
CA LEU A 89 -18.26 20.60 1.80
C LEU A 89 -19.05 19.29 1.67
N ILE A 90 -18.54 18.20 2.22
CA ILE A 90 -19.20 16.88 2.17
C ILE A 90 -20.56 16.94 2.87
N ALA A 91 -20.62 17.55 4.06
CA ALA A 91 -21.87 17.73 4.77
C ALA A 91 -22.89 18.58 3.98
N GLU A 92 -22.43 19.64 3.31
CA GLU A 92 -23.25 20.49 2.44
C GLU A 92 -23.83 19.69 1.26
N GLU A 93 -22.99 18.94 0.54
CA GLU A 93 -23.41 18.16 -0.62
C GLU A 93 -24.34 16.99 -0.23
N ILE A 94 -24.08 16.32 0.89
CA ILE A 94 -24.97 15.25 1.40
C ILE A 94 -26.34 15.81 1.84
N ALA A 95 -26.38 17.02 2.40
CA ALA A 95 -27.65 17.64 2.77
C ALA A 95 -28.55 17.90 1.53
N LYS A 96 -27.96 18.16 0.36
CA LYS A 96 -28.72 18.37 -0.89
C LYS A 96 -29.44 17.11 -1.39
N ILE A 97 -28.99 15.92 -0.97
CA ILE A 97 -29.64 14.63 -1.25
C ILE A 97 -30.51 14.16 -0.08
N GLY A 98 -30.81 15.03 0.89
CA GLY A 98 -31.64 14.69 2.06
C GLY A 98 -30.90 13.93 3.15
N GLY A 99 -29.58 13.74 3.02
CA GLY A 99 -28.77 13.09 4.05
C GLY A 99 -28.55 14.00 5.26
N ARG A 100 -28.62 13.41 6.46
CA ARG A 100 -28.44 14.10 7.74
C ARG A 100 -27.51 13.32 8.66
N GLU A 101 -27.09 13.95 9.75
CA GLU A 101 -26.21 13.34 10.77
C GLU A 101 -24.90 12.76 10.19
N VAL A 102 -24.33 13.45 9.21
CA VAL A 102 -23.12 12.98 8.51
C VAL A 102 -21.96 12.86 9.50
N SER A 103 -21.24 11.75 9.48
CA SER A 103 -19.98 11.59 10.21
C SER A 103 -18.96 10.85 9.36
N ILE A 104 -17.69 11.17 9.55
CA ILE A 104 -16.57 10.52 8.88
C ILE A 104 -15.65 10.02 9.98
N HIS A 105 -15.25 8.75 9.90
CA HIS A 105 -14.26 8.18 10.80
C HIS A 105 -13.10 7.61 10.00
N LEU A 106 -11.86 7.84 10.44
CA LEU A 106 -10.64 7.38 9.80
C LEU A 106 -10.02 6.24 10.60
N GLN A 107 -9.40 5.26 9.93
CA GLN A 107 -8.69 4.18 10.63
C GLN A 107 -7.50 4.73 11.43
N ASP A 108 -7.38 4.32 12.69
CA ASP A 108 -6.21 4.63 13.51
C ASP A 108 -4.96 3.84 13.10
N TYR A 109 -3.80 4.23 13.61
CA TYR A 109 -2.52 3.58 13.29
C TYR A 109 -2.41 2.15 13.83
N GLU A 110 -3.06 1.85 14.95
CA GLU A 110 -3.14 0.49 15.55
C GLU A 110 -4.10 -0.43 14.76
N GLN A 111 -4.89 0.12 13.83
CA GLN A 111 -5.93 -0.60 13.09
C GLN A 111 -6.97 -1.26 14.01
N LEU A 112 -7.31 -0.62 15.12
CA LEU A 112 -8.30 -1.11 16.10
C LEU A 112 -9.57 -0.27 16.10
N MET A 113 -9.45 1.02 15.76
CA MET A 113 -10.49 2.02 15.97
C MET A 113 -10.71 2.88 14.71
N LEU A 114 -11.94 3.35 14.57
CA LEU A 114 -12.36 4.37 13.62
C LEU A 114 -12.48 5.70 14.37
N ALA A 115 -11.50 6.58 14.17
CA ALA A 115 -11.36 7.87 14.81
C ALA A 115 -12.24 8.94 14.13
N PRO A 116 -13.09 9.68 14.87
CA PRO A 116 -14.03 10.64 14.28
C PRO A 116 -13.29 11.87 13.77
N LEU A 117 -13.53 12.24 12.51
CA LEU A 117 -13.02 13.46 11.89
C LEU A 117 -13.84 14.67 12.39
N PRO A 118 -13.22 15.66 13.06
CA PRO A 118 -13.92 16.88 13.40
C PRO A 118 -14.19 17.74 12.16
N GLY A 119 -15.30 18.46 12.17
CA GLY A 119 -15.61 19.40 11.10
C GLY A 119 -16.99 20.01 11.26
N ARG A 120 -17.14 21.28 10.85
CA ARG A 120 -18.45 21.92 10.84
C ARG A 120 -19.40 21.15 9.91
N GLY A 121 -20.60 20.84 10.39
CA GLY A 121 -21.59 20.07 9.64
C GLY A 121 -21.49 18.56 9.82
N LEU A 122 -20.40 18.06 10.42
CA LEU A 122 -20.30 16.66 10.83
C LEU A 122 -20.78 16.48 12.28
N VAL A 123 -21.39 15.33 12.52
CA VAL A 123 -21.63 14.80 13.87
C VAL A 123 -20.32 14.15 14.34
N VAL A 124 -19.74 14.73 15.38
CA VAL A 124 -18.51 14.20 16.01
C VAL A 124 -18.93 13.35 17.20
N GLY A 125 -18.76 12.04 17.07
CA GLY A 125 -19.01 11.05 18.12
C GLY A 125 -17.74 10.62 18.85
N GLU A 126 -17.79 9.47 19.49
CA GLU A 126 -16.61 8.77 20.03
C GLU A 126 -15.93 7.93 18.94
N ALA A 127 -14.69 7.50 19.19
CA ALA A 127 -14.05 6.51 18.35
C ALA A 127 -14.79 5.18 18.40
N LEU A 128 -15.03 4.57 17.23
CA LEU A 128 -15.78 3.32 17.12
C LEU A 128 -14.80 2.15 16.98
N PRO A 129 -14.98 1.03 17.69
CA PRO A 129 -14.16 -0.15 17.46
C PRO A 129 -14.42 -0.68 16.05
N ILE A 130 -13.37 -1.08 15.34
CA ILE A 130 -13.53 -1.72 14.03
C ILE A 130 -14.14 -3.12 14.22
N ASP A 131 -13.82 -3.82 15.29
CA ASP A 131 -14.44 -5.11 15.57
C ASP A 131 -15.75 -4.92 16.36
N GLY A 132 -16.84 -5.53 15.87
CA GLY A 132 -18.13 -5.56 16.55
C GLY A 132 -19.00 -4.31 16.41
N SER A 133 -18.62 -3.33 15.59
CA SER A 133 -19.50 -2.18 15.25
C SER A 133 -20.02 -2.25 13.82
N ARG A 134 -21.14 -1.58 13.53
CA ARG A 134 -21.72 -1.49 12.16
C ARG A 134 -20.81 -0.73 11.19
N ALA A 135 -20.13 0.31 11.67
CA ALA A 135 -19.11 1.01 10.90
C ALA A 135 -17.94 0.06 10.59
N GLY A 136 -17.49 -0.68 11.60
CA GLY A 136 -16.46 -1.69 11.46
C GLY A 136 -16.82 -2.83 10.49
N GLU A 137 -18.08 -3.28 10.49
CA GLU A 137 -18.59 -4.23 9.50
C GLU A 137 -18.50 -3.66 8.07
N ALA A 138 -18.87 -2.40 7.86
CA ALA A 138 -18.72 -1.74 6.56
C ALA A 138 -17.24 -1.64 6.15
N PHE A 139 -16.38 -1.27 7.09
CA PHE A 139 -14.94 -1.17 6.91
C PHE A 139 -14.33 -2.52 6.47
N LEU A 140 -14.54 -3.58 7.26
CA LEU A 140 -13.95 -4.90 7.03
C LEU A 140 -14.54 -5.60 5.80
N SER A 141 -15.84 -5.46 5.56
CA SER A 141 -16.50 -6.09 4.41
C SER A 141 -16.24 -5.36 3.11
N LYS A 142 -15.84 -4.08 3.13
CA LYS A 142 -15.77 -3.18 1.97
C LYS A 142 -17.11 -2.99 1.27
N HIS A 143 -18.21 -3.24 1.96
CA HIS A 143 -19.57 -3.06 1.45
C HIS A 143 -20.33 -2.03 2.27
N VAL A 144 -21.34 -1.43 1.64
CA VAL A 144 -22.28 -0.55 2.33
C VAL A 144 -23.12 -1.35 3.31
N VAL A 145 -23.24 -0.85 4.53
CA VAL A 145 -24.01 -1.47 5.60
C VAL A 145 -25.18 -0.55 5.97
N GLU A 146 -26.39 -1.08 5.97
CA GLU A 146 -27.63 -0.34 6.25
C GLU A 146 -28.22 -0.72 7.60
N GLU A 147 -28.49 0.25 8.46
CA GLU A 147 -29.13 0.05 9.76
C GLU A 147 -30.43 0.84 9.83
N PRO A 148 -31.59 0.16 9.68
CA PRO A 148 -32.89 0.78 9.87
C PRO A 148 -33.05 1.28 11.30
N GLN A 149 -33.47 2.54 11.47
CA GLN A 149 -33.65 3.18 12.77
C GLN A 149 -34.92 4.06 12.80
N PRO A 150 -35.40 4.46 14.00
CA PRO A 150 -36.48 5.44 14.09
C PRO A 150 -36.07 6.75 13.39
N GLY A 151 -36.80 7.11 12.33
CA GLY A 151 -36.52 8.31 11.54
C GLY A 151 -35.65 8.09 10.29
N GLY A 152 -35.38 6.85 9.88
CA GLY A 152 -34.77 6.58 8.57
C GLY A 152 -33.86 5.35 8.56
N VAL A 153 -32.93 5.32 7.60
CA VAL A 153 -31.91 4.29 7.46
C VAL A 153 -30.54 4.95 7.67
N ARG A 154 -29.77 4.46 8.63
CA ARG A 154 -28.37 4.83 8.82
C ARG A 154 -27.52 4.03 7.84
N MET A 155 -26.81 4.73 6.97
CA MET A 155 -25.90 4.15 5.98
C MET A 155 -24.47 4.25 6.50
N TYR A 156 -23.72 3.16 6.43
CA TYR A 156 -22.28 3.12 6.67
C TYR A 156 -21.57 2.77 5.35
N LEU A 157 -20.79 3.71 4.85
CA LEU A 157 -20.16 3.69 3.55
C LEU A 157 -18.64 3.58 3.75
N PRO A 158 -17.99 2.48 3.33
CA PRO A 158 -16.55 2.36 3.42
C PRO A 158 -15.88 3.42 2.53
N LEU A 159 -14.83 4.05 3.05
CA LEU A 159 -13.98 4.99 2.32
C LEU A 159 -12.78 4.23 1.80
N LEU A 160 -12.77 3.95 0.49
CA LEU A 160 -11.73 3.16 -0.16
C LEU A 160 -10.91 4.05 -1.10
N ASP A 161 -9.59 4.12 -0.88
CA ASP A 161 -8.63 4.65 -1.86
C ASP A 161 -8.01 3.47 -2.61
N GLY A 162 -8.50 3.26 -3.85
CA GLY A 162 -8.29 2.00 -4.57
C GLY A 162 -8.84 0.81 -3.78
N SER A 163 -7.96 0.10 -3.09
CA SER A 163 -8.30 -1.06 -2.26
C SER A 163 -8.02 -0.86 -0.78
N ASP A 164 -7.40 0.26 -0.40
CA ASP A 164 -7.02 0.58 0.98
C ASP A 164 -8.18 1.22 1.74
N GLU A 165 -8.46 0.69 2.93
CA GLU A 165 -9.56 1.15 3.77
C GLU A 165 -9.14 2.36 4.60
N VAL A 166 -9.44 3.55 4.08
CA VAL A 166 -9.14 4.83 4.75
C VAL A 166 -10.01 5.03 5.98
N GLY A 167 -11.27 4.58 5.93
CA GLY A 167 -12.25 4.84 6.97
C GLY A 167 -13.69 4.51 6.59
N VAL A 168 -14.65 5.16 7.27
CA VAL A 168 -16.09 5.00 7.04
C VAL A 168 -16.78 6.34 7.13
N MET A 169 -17.57 6.67 6.11
CA MET A 169 -18.54 7.76 6.16
C MET A 169 -19.91 7.20 6.52
N SER A 170 -20.66 7.87 7.37
CA SER A 170 -22.02 7.47 7.69
C SER A 170 -22.97 8.64 7.71
N LEU A 171 -24.22 8.39 7.32
CA LEU A 171 -25.27 9.40 7.20
C LEU A 171 -26.63 8.72 7.33
N THR A 172 -27.66 9.50 7.65
CA THR A 172 -29.03 9.02 7.77
C THR A 172 -29.87 9.57 6.62
N LEU A 173 -30.66 8.72 5.97
CA LEU A 173 -31.68 9.10 4.97
C LEU A 173 -33.06 8.64 5.44
N ASP A 174 -34.13 9.35 5.08
CA ASP A 174 -35.49 8.95 5.45
C ASP A 174 -35.90 7.62 4.77
N THR A 175 -35.48 7.43 3.52
CA THR A 175 -35.64 6.22 2.71
C THR A 175 -34.40 6.03 1.81
N VAL A 176 -34.11 4.78 1.42
CA VAL A 176 -32.94 4.46 0.57
C VAL A 176 -33.39 3.65 -0.65
N GLU A 177 -33.24 4.24 -1.82
CA GLU A 177 -33.46 3.61 -3.12
C GLU A 177 -32.15 3.10 -3.73
N GLU A 178 -32.25 2.35 -4.82
CA GLU A 178 -31.09 1.76 -5.48
C GLU A 178 -30.15 2.80 -6.10
N ASP A 179 -30.71 3.92 -6.58
CA ASP A 179 -29.93 5.05 -7.08
C ASP A 179 -29.17 5.76 -5.97
N ASP A 180 -29.74 5.85 -4.76
CA ASP A 180 -29.05 6.40 -3.59
C ASP A 180 -27.84 5.55 -3.22
N ARG A 181 -28.00 4.22 -3.19
CA ARG A 181 -26.88 3.29 -2.92
C ARG A 181 -25.72 3.51 -3.90
N ARG A 182 -26.03 3.60 -5.20
CA ARG A 182 -25.02 3.82 -6.25
C ARG A 182 -24.36 5.18 -6.13
N LEU A 183 -25.13 6.24 -5.90
CA LEU A 183 -24.62 7.60 -5.78
C LEU A 183 -23.74 7.74 -4.54
N LEU A 184 -24.19 7.25 -3.39
CA LEU A 184 -23.46 7.30 -2.13
C LEU A 184 -22.17 6.46 -2.18
N GLY A 185 -22.17 5.32 -2.87
CA GLY A 185 -20.95 4.55 -3.09
C GLY A 185 -19.89 5.33 -3.88
N ARG A 186 -20.30 6.02 -4.95
CA ARG A 186 -19.40 6.90 -5.73
C ARG A 186 -18.91 8.10 -4.93
N LEU A 187 -19.81 8.70 -4.15
CA LEU A 187 -19.47 9.80 -3.26
C LEU A 187 -18.45 9.36 -2.19
N ALA A 188 -18.63 8.18 -1.60
CA ALA A 188 -17.71 7.62 -0.61
C ALA A 188 -16.30 7.40 -1.19
N GLY A 189 -16.21 6.86 -2.41
CA GLY A 189 -14.92 6.74 -3.12
C GLY A 189 -14.26 8.11 -3.34
N LEU A 190 -15.01 9.10 -3.83
CA LEU A 190 -14.50 10.45 -4.04
C LEU A 190 -14.05 11.12 -2.72
N VAL A 191 -14.80 10.91 -1.63
CA VAL A 191 -14.40 11.38 -0.29
C VAL A 191 -13.11 10.72 0.18
N ALA A 192 -12.93 9.42 -0.06
CA ALA A 192 -11.69 8.72 0.27
C ALA A 192 -10.49 9.32 -0.49
N ASP A 193 -10.62 9.50 -1.81
CA ASP A 193 -9.60 10.12 -2.66
C ASP A 193 -9.22 11.52 -2.15
N MET A 194 -10.21 12.32 -1.73
CA MET A 194 -9.97 13.64 -1.18
C MET A 194 -9.23 13.59 0.16
N VAL A 195 -9.62 12.70 1.06
CA VAL A 195 -8.94 12.54 2.35
C VAL A 195 -7.49 12.14 2.13
N VAL A 196 -7.22 11.16 1.26
CA VAL A 196 -5.85 10.73 0.96
C VAL A 196 -5.04 11.83 0.29
N THR A 197 -5.55 12.42 -0.79
CA THR A 197 -4.81 13.46 -1.52
C THR A 197 -4.55 14.69 -0.66
N LYS A 198 -5.47 15.06 0.24
CA LYS A 198 -5.35 16.24 1.10
C LYS A 198 -4.56 15.97 2.38
N SER A 199 -4.34 14.71 2.76
CA SER A 199 -3.45 14.32 3.85
C SER A 199 -2.02 14.86 3.68
N ASN A 200 -1.57 15.10 2.44
CA ASN A 200 -0.27 15.70 2.16
C ASN A 200 -0.18 17.20 2.48
N TYR A 201 -1.31 17.86 2.73
CA TYR A 201 -1.39 19.31 2.94
C TYR A 201 -1.96 19.70 4.30
N THR A 202 -2.25 18.72 5.17
CA THR A 202 -2.77 18.96 6.53
C THR A 202 -2.33 17.87 7.49
N ASP A 203 -2.07 18.27 8.74
CA ASP A 203 -1.82 17.34 9.83
C ASP A 203 -3.12 16.87 10.50
N GLU A 204 -4.28 17.39 10.12
CA GLU A 204 -5.54 17.10 10.82
C GLU A 204 -5.91 15.62 10.75
N PHE A 205 -5.80 15.01 9.57
CA PHE A 205 -6.07 13.59 9.40
C PHE A 205 -5.07 12.73 10.17
N PHE A 206 -3.79 13.11 10.16
CA PHE A 206 -2.76 12.48 10.98
C PHE A 206 -3.09 12.57 12.48
N LYS A 207 -3.50 13.74 12.97
CA LYS A 207 -3.89 13.96 14.38
C LYS A 207 -5.11 13.15 14.80
N VAL A 208 -6.08 12.99 13.91
CA VAL A 208 -7.27 12.15 14.15
C VAL A 208 -6.86 10.68 14.28
N ARG A 209 -6.05 10.17 13.35
CA ARG A 209 -5.63 8.75 13.32
C ARG A 209 -4.77 8.31 14.50
N ARG A 210 -4.14 9.24 15.23
CA ARG A 210 -3.37 8.93 16.44
C ARG A 210 -4.18 8.89 17.73
N LEU A 211 -5.49 9.20 17.69
CA LEU A 211 -6.39 9.16 18.86
C LEU A 211 -5.81 9.81 20.14
N GLY A 212 -5.10 10.93 19.96
CA GLY A 212 -4.42 11.65 21.06
C GLY A 212 -3.12 11.04 21.56
N LYS A 213 -2.78 9.80 21.21
CA LYS A 213 -1.49 9.16 21.55
C LYS A 213 -0.37 9.75 20.69
N PRO A 214 0.75 10.24 21.26
CA PRO A 214 1.88 10.71 20.46
C PRO A 214 2.60 9.58 19.73
N LEU A 215 3.12 9.89 18.54
CA LEU A 215 4.09 9.05 17.84
C LEU A 215 5.48 9.45 18.30
N THR A 216 6.38 8.48 18.48
CA THR A 216 7.81 8.77 18.62
C THR A 216 8.37 9.32 17.31
N VAL A 217 9.51 10.02 17.33
CA VAL A 217 10.15 10.50 16.10
C VAL A 217 10.51 9.33 15.18
N ALA A 218 10.92 8.20 15.73
CA ALA A 218 11.18 6.98 14.98
C ALA A 218 9.91 6.48 14.28
N ALA A 219 8.77 6.45 14.99
CA ALA A 219 7.50 6.06 14.41
C ALA A 219 7.02 7.04 13.34
N GLU A 220 7.19 8.35 13.52
CA GLU A 220 6.88 9.33 12.48
C GLU A 220 7.71 9.11 11.20
N ILE A 221 9.00 8.80 11.34
CA ILE A 221 9.86 8.44 10.21
C ILE A 221 9.32 7.17 9.54
N GLN A 222 9.06 6.09 10.30
CA GLN A 222 8.60 4.84 9.73
C GLN A 222 7.27 4.98 8.99
N TRP A 223 6.26 5.58 9.62
CA TRP A 223 4.96 5.80 8.97
C TRP A 223 5.04 6.65 7.70
N SER A 224 6.01 7.58 7.62
CA SER A 224 6.25 8.36 6.40
C SER A 224 6.91 7.56 5.27
N LEU A 225 7.59 6.45 5.61
CA LEU A 225 8.28 5.60 4.64
C LEU A 225 7.37 4.52 4.06
N LEU A 226 6.41 4.02 4.83
CA LEU A 226 5.59 2.87 4.43
C LEU A 226 4.72 3.16 3.20
N PRO A 227 4.54 2.18 2.29
CA PRO A 227 3.45 2.22 1.31
C PRO A 227 2.09 2.03 2.02
N PRO A 228 0.95 2.22 1.33
CA PRO A 228 -0.36 1.80 1.85
C PRO A 228 -0.30 0.38 2.39
N LEU A 229 -0.85 0.13 3.57
CA LEU A 229 -0.68 -1.17 4.22
C LEU A 229 -1.56 -2.26 3.62
N SER A 230 -2.43 -1.94 2.68
CA SER A 230 -3.17 -2.94 1.93
C SER A 230 -3.22 -2.60 0.44
N MET A 231 -3.23 -3.64 -0.38
CA MET A 231 -3.53 -3.53 -1.81
C MET A 231 -4.29 -4.78 -2.24
N ASN A 232 -5.35 -4.62 -3.03
CA ASN A 232 -6.12 -5.71 -3.59
C ASN A 232 -6.24 -5.53 -5.10
N THR A 233 -5.78 -6.54 -5.83
CA THR A 233 -5.97 -6.65 -7.27
C THR A 233 -6.55 -8.03 -7.58
N PRO A 234 -7.15 -8.24 -8.77
CA PRO A 234 -7.70 -9.54 -9.12
C PRO A 234 -6.68 -10.71 -9.06
N GLN A 235 -5.39 -10.42 -9.21
CA GLN A 235 -4.33 -11.44 -9.24
C GLN A 235 -3.62 -11.62 -7.89
N VAL A 236 -3.57 -10.57 -7.06
CA VAL A 236 -2.85 -10.58 -5.78
C VAL A 236 -3.46 -9.61 -4.79
N SER A 237 -3.50 -10.00 -3.52
CA SER A 237 -3.79 -9.11 -2.39
C SER A 237 -2.61 -9.07 -1.43
N VAL A 238 -2.41 -7.94 -0.78
CA VAL A 238 -1.43 -7.78 0.29
C VAL A 238 -2.03 -7.03 1.48
N ALA A 239 -1.54 -7.32 2.68
CA ALA A 239 -1.90 -6.58 3.88
C ALA A 239 -0.76 -6.60 4.91
N GLY A 240 -0.56 -5.48 5.61
CA GLY A 240 0.46 -5.30 6.63
C GLY A 240 -0.11 -4.79 7.95
N VAL A 241 0.52 -5.20 9.05
CA VAL A 241 0.29 -4.67 10.40
C VAL A 241 1.65 -4.47 11.06
N LEU A 242 1.82 -3.34 11.75
CA LEU A 242 3.02 -3.00 12.51
C LEU A 242 2.61 -2.69 13.94
N GLU A 243 3.28 -3.32 14.90
CA GLU A 243 3.07 -3.14 16.33
C GLU A 243 4.42 -2.97 17.03
N PRO A 244 4.60 -2.03 17.97
CA PRO A 244 3.63 -1.07 18.46
C PRO A 244 3.51 0.12 17.49
N ALA A 245 2.30 0.42 17.02
CA ALA A 245 2.11 1.45 15.99
C ALA A 245 2.66 2.85 16.38
N HIS A 246 2.68 3.17 17.68
CA HIS A 246 3.11 4.48 18.19
C HIS A 246 4.60 4.62 18.46
N GLU A 247 5.31 3.50 18.56
CA GLU A 247 6.71 3.45 19.03
C GLU A 247 7.64 2.73 18.05
N ILE A 248 7.09 2.14 16.97
CA ILE A 248 7.78 1.46 15.87
C ILE A 248 9.05 2.19 15.43
N ALA A 249 10.17 1.48 15.30
CA ALA A 249 11.48 2.09 15.07
C ALA A 249 12.32 1.42 13.98
N GLY A 250 12.70 0.16 14.13
CA GLY A 250 13.60 -0.58 13.23
C GLY A 250 12.89 -1.33 12.11
N ASP A 251 11.67 -1.80 12.34
CA ASP A 251 10.89 -2.49 11.33
C ASP A 251 10.40 -1.55 10.23
N SER A 252 10.55 -1.98 8.98
CA SER A 252 9.98 -1.29 7.83
C SER A 252 9.66 -2.26 6.70
N LEU A 253 8.78 -1.84 5.79
CA LEU A 253 8.47 -2.60 4.58
C LEU A 253 8.23 -1.67 3.40
N ASP A 254 8.43 -2.20 2.20
CA ASP A 254 8.07 -1.52 0.97
C ASP A 254 7.64 -2.54 -0.09
N TYR A 255 6.59 -2.22 -0.85
CA TYR A 255 6.17 -3.03 -1.98
C TYR A 255 5.74 -2.14 -3.15
N ALA A 256 5.74 -2.74 -4.34
CA ALA A 256 5.14 -2.15 -5.52
C ALA A 256 4.78 -3.25 -6.52
N LEU A 257 3.60 -3.12 -7.13
CA LEU A 257 3.21 -3.93 -8.28
C LEU A 257 3.53 -3.17 -9.56
N ASN A 258 4.55 -3.63 -10.30
CA ASN A 258 4.98 -3.02 -11.57
C ASN A 258 4.77 -4.02 -12.70
N GLY A 259 3.77 -3.76 -13.57
CA GLY A 259 3.33 -4.76 -14.54
C GLY A 259 2.89 -6.04 -13.82
N ASN A 260 3.46 -7.18 -14.19
CA ASN A 260 3.13 -8.48 -13.57
C ASN A 260 4.03 -8.84 -12.38
N ILE A 261 4.91 -7.94 -11.91
CA ILE A 261 5.84 -8.25 -10.83
C ILE A 261 5.46 -7.48 -9.56
N LEU A 262 5.04 -8.20 -8.54
CA LEU A 262 4.97 -7.70 -7.17
C LEU A 262 6.37 -7.77 -6.55
N HIS A 263 6.94 -6.62 -6.27
CA HIS A 263 8.14 -6.47 -5.48
C HIS A 263 7.76 -6.27 -4.01
N LEU A 264 8.43 -6.94 -3.09
CA LEU A 264 8.31 -6.67 -1.65
C LEU A 264 9.71 -6.70 -1.00
N ALA A 265 9.92 -5.85 -0.01
CA ALA A 265 10.94 -6.00 1.01
C ALA A 265 10.35 -5.81 2.40
N ILE A 266 10.75 -6.66 3.33
CA ILE A 266 10.60 -6.45 4.78
C ILE A 266 12.00 -6.35 5.35
N ILE A 267 12.22 -5.36 6.20
CA ILE A 267 13.50 -5.10 6.83
C ILE A 267 13.29 -4.88 8.32
N ASP A 268 14.30 -5.27 9.08
CA ASP A 268 14.45 -4.94 10.48
C ASP A 268 15.86 -4.38 10.66
N ALA A 269 15.91 -3.13 11.10
CA ALA A 269 17.14 -2.37 11.24
C ALA A 269 17.71 -2.51 12.65
N MET A 270 18.98 -2.93 12.73
CA MET A 270 19.68 -3.04 14.00
C MET A 270 19.65 -1.72 14.79
N GLY A 271 19.42 -1.84 16.09
CA GLY A 271 19.48 -0.74 17.04
C GLY A 271 18.12 -0.49 17.66
N HIS A 272 17.90 0.72 18.17
CA HIS A 272 16.62 1.14 18.70
C HIS A 272 16.38 2.62 18.37
N GLU A 273 15.12 3.04 18.48
CA GLU A 273 14.68 4.43 18.34
C GLU A 273 15.13 5.06 17.00
N LEU A 274 15.68 6.28 17.05
CA LEU A 274 15.97 7.10 15.88
C LEU A 274 17.06 6.50 14.98
N ASN A 275 18.05 5.81 15.55
CA ASN A 275 19.15 5.25 14.76
C ASN A 275 18.63 4.12 13.85
N ALA A 276 17.80 3.23 14.40
CA ALA A 276 17.16 2.16 13.63
C ALA A 276 16.27 2.73 12.52
N ALA A 277 15.49 3.78 12.83
CA ALA A 277 14.64 4.43 11.83
C ALA A 277 15.42 5.07 10.67
N VAL A 278 16.55 5.72 10.96
CA VAL A 278 17.42 6.31 9.93
C VAL A 278 18.10 5.22 9.09
N LEU A 279 18.52 4.13 9.70
CA LEU A 279 19.11 2.99 9.01
C LEU A 279 18.08 2.32 8.07
N ALA A 280 16.86 2.07 8.55
CA ALA A 280 15.74 1.58 7.76
C ALA A 280 15.41 2.53 6.59
N THR A 281 15.43 3.84 6.81
CA THR A 281 15.23 4.86 5.75
C THR A 281 16.20 4.67 4.59
N VAL A 282 17.49 4.48 4.89
CA VAL A 282 18.52 4.28 3.86
C VAL A 282 18.35 2.94 3.16
N ALA A 283 18.02 1.88 3.90
CA ALA A 283 17.75 0.56 3.33
C ALA A 283 16.54 0.59 2.36
N ILE A 284 15.41 1.16 2.77
CA ILE A 284 14.22 1.33 1.91
C ILE A 284 14.53 2.22 0.70
N GLY A 285 15.29 3.30 0.89
CA GLY A 285 15.73 4.17 -0.21
C GLY A 285 16.59 3.41 -1.23
N ALA A 286 17.55 2.62 -0.77
CA ALA A 286 18.42 1.80 -1.61
C ALA A 286 17.63 0.71 -2.33
N TYR A 287 16.71 0.04 -1.63
CA TYR A 287 15.78 -0.94 -2.20
C TYR A 287 14.94 -0.32 -3.33
N ARG A 288 14.28 0.81 -3.06
CA ARG A 288 13.45 1.53 -4.04
C ARG A 288 14.27 1.97 -5.26
N HIS A 289 15.49 2.45 -5.05
CA HIS A 289 16.40 2.80 -6.14
C HIS A 289 16.70 1.58 -7.02
N ALA A 290 17.15 0.47 -6.42
CA ALA A 290 17.48 -0.76 -7.15
C ALA A 290 16.27 -1.34 -7.88
N ARG A 291 15.09 -1.34 -7.25
CA ARG A 291 13.82 -1.74 -7.88
C ARG A 291 13.51 -0.91 -9.11
N ARG A 292 13.58 0.42 -9.02
CA ARG A 292 13.28 1.35 -10.14
C ARG A 292 14.33 1.30 -11.24
N ALA A 293 15.54 0.86 -10.93
CA ALA A 293 16.59 0.57 -11.90
C ALA A 293 16.47 -0.85 -12.50
N GLU A 294 15.41 -1.59 -12.18
CA GLU A 294 15.13 -2.96 -12.64
C GLU A 294 16.21 -4.00 -12.29
N ILE A 295 17.03 -3.72 -11.29
CA ILE A 295 18.18 -4.54 -10.86
C ILE A 295 17.70 -5.83 -10.20
N GLY A 296 18.23 -6.99 -10.63
CA GLY A 296 17.86 -8.32 -10.11
C GLY A 296 18.09 -8.49 -8.60
N LEU A 297 17.44 -9.47 -7.96
CA LEU A 297 17.45 -9.62 -6.48
C LEU A 297 18.85 -9.74 -5.87
N ALA A 298 19.76 -10.49 -6.50
CA ALA A 298 21.11 -10.66 -5.99
C ALA A 298 21.95 -9.37 -6.06
N GLU A 299 21.89 -8.68 -7.20
CA GLU A 299 22.53 -7.37 -7.38
C GLU A 299 21.88 -6.29 -6.49
N LEU A 300 20.57 -6.37 -6.25
CA LEU A 300 19.83 -5.49 -5.35
C LEU A 300 20.33 -5.64 -3.91
N TYR A 301 20.52 -6.87 -3.43
CA TYR A 301 21.16 -7.12 -2.13
C TYR A 301 22.53 -6.44 -2.07
N SER A 302 23.40 -6.70 -3.06
CA SER A 302 24.75 -6.11 -3.08
C SER A 302 24.72 -4.58 -3.20
N PHE A 303 23.69 -4.01 -3.81
CA PHE A 303 23.50 -2.56 -3.86
C PHE A 303 23.12 -1.99 -2.49
N MET A 304 22.14 -2.61 -1.82
CA MET A 304 21.74 -2.21 -0.46
C MET A 304 22.92 -2.35 0.52
N ASP A 305 23.65 -3.46 0.45
CA ASP A 305 24.78 -3.76 1.33
C ASP A 305 25.85 -2.66 1.27
N ARG A 306 26.25 -2.29 0.05
CA ARG A 306 27.19 -1.17 -0.16
C ARG A 306 26.65 0.18 0.27
N ALA A 307 25.34 0.42 0.11
CA ALA A 307 24.72 1.68 0.51
C ALA A 307 24.74 1.85 2.03
N ILE A 308 24.48 0.76 2.77
CA ILE A 308 24.52 0.74 4.23
C ILE A 308 25.95 0.90 4.74
N ASP A 309 26.89 0.08 4.24
CA ASP A 309 28.31 0.17 4.63
C ASP A 309 28.90 1.57 4.37
N ALA A 310 28.62 2.14 3.19
CA ALA A 310 29.11 3.47 2.84
C ALA A 310 28.56 4.60 3.74
N GLN A 311 27.33 4.45 4.24
CA GLN A 311 26.66 5.48 5.02
C GLN A 311 26.93 5.36 6.53
N PHE A 312 27.03 4.13 7.05
CA PHE A 312 27.06 3.87 8.50
C PHE A 312 28.31 3.11 8.97
N GLY A 313 29.09 2.53 8.06
CA GLY A 313 30.25 1.71 8.38
C GLY A 313 29.93 0.23 8.65
N PRO A 314 30.96 -0.58 8.97
CA PRO A 314 30.89 -2.03 8.90
C PRO A 314 30.13 -2.72 10.06
N ASP A 315 29.79 -1.97 11.11
CA ASP A 315 29.12 -2.49 12.32
C ASP A 315 27.60 -2.22 12.32
N GLN A 316 27.06 -1.73 11.21
CA GLN A 316 25.64 -1.39 11.08
C GLN A 316 25.03 -2.23 9.97
N PHE A 317 23.91 -2.88 10.28
CA PHE A 317 23.26 -3.80 9.35
C PHE A 317 21.75 -3.79 9.50
N VAL A 318 21.09 -4.25 8.45
CA VAL A 318 19.66 -4.56 8.46
C VAL A 318 19.46 -6.03 8.10
N THR A 319 18.62 -6.72 8.87
CA THR A 319 18.09 -8.00 8.42
C THR A 319 17.03 -7.69 7.35
N ALA A 320 16.99 -8.45 6.26
CA ALA A 320 16.08 -8.15 5.17
C ALA A 320 15.60 -9.40 4.44
N GLN A 321 14.36 -9.38 3.99
CA GLN A 321 13.89 -10.26 2.93
C GLN A 321 13.49 -9.42 1.73
N MET A 322 13.93 -9.82 0.55
CA MET A 322 13.57 -9.17 -0.70
C MET A 322 13.01 -10.20 -1.66
N LEU A 323 11.89 -9.89 -2.29
CA LEU A 323 11.22 -10.83 -3.20
C LEU A 323 10.70 -10.17 -4.47
N ARG A 324 10.42 -11.05 -5.42
CA ARG A 324 9.65 -10.79 -6.64
C ARG A 324 8.65 -11.91 -6.81
N LEU A 325 7.37 -11.58 -6.90
CA LEU A 325 6.31 -12.50 -7.31
C LEU A 325 5.83 -12.09 -8.69
N ASP A 326 5.99 -12.99 -9.66
CA ASP A 326 5.28 -12.89 -10.92
C ASP A 326 3.81 -13.28 -10.68
N VAL A 327 2.91 -12.30 -10.70
CA VAL A 327 1.50 -12.49 -10.34
C VAL A 327 0.68 -13.17 -11.43
N GLU A 328 1.21 -13.26 -12.65
CA GLU A 328 0.59 -14.00 -13.74
C GLU A 328 0.85 -15.50 -13.59
N THR A 329 2.11 -15.86 -13.30
CA THR A 329 2.55 -17.25 -13.26
C THR A 329 2.54 -17.86 -11.86
N GLY A 330 2.57 -17.04 -10.80
CA GLY A 330 2.73 -17.48 -9.41
C GLY A 330 4.18 -17.83 -9.05
N ARG A 331 5.15 -17.49 -9.90
CA ARG A 331 6.57 -17.74 -9.63
C ARG A 331 7.08 -16.74 -8.60
N LEU A 332 7.35 -17.21 -7.40
CA LEU A 332 7.97 -16.44 -6.32
C LEU A 332 9.49 -16.65 -6.33
N GLN A 333 10.24 -15.56 -6.22
CA GLN A 333 11.68 -15.54 -6.05
C GLN A 333 12.04 -14.67 -4.84
N TRP A 334 13.01 -15.09 -4.03
CA TRP A 334 13.41 -14.33 -2.86
C TRP A 334 14.89 -14.51 -2.50
N VAL A 335 15.39 -13.53 -1.75
CA VAL A 335 16.65 -13.57 -1.01
C VAL A 335 16.32 -13.25 0.45
N ASN A 336 16.83 -14.07 1.37
CA ASN A 336 16.72 -13.82 2.81
C ASN A 336 18.12 -13.49 3.36
N ALA A 337 18.34 -12.22 3.68
CA ALA A 337 19.55 -11.66 4.25
C ALA A 337 19.44 -11.59 5.79
N GLY A 338 19.51 -12.76 6.43
CA GLY A 338 19.58 -12.89 7.88
C GLY A 338 18.28 -12.59 8.65
N HIS A 339 17.13 -12.64 7.98
CA HIS A 339 15.82 -12.35 8.56
C HIS A 339 15.00 -13.64 8.79
N ALA A 340 13.90 -13.57 9.53
CA ALA A 340 13.02 -14.72 9.76
C ALA A 340 12.45 -15.30 8.45
N ALA A 341 12.47 -16.62 8.26
CA ALA A 341 12.01 -17.23 7.01
C ALA A 341 10.48 -17.12 6.87
N PRO A 342 9.94 -16.73 5.71
CA PRO A 342 8.51 -16.50 5.57
C PRO A 342 7.75 -17.84 5.52
N LEU A 343 6.50 -17.82 5.98
CA LEU A 343 5.65 -19.00 6.06
C LEU A 343 4.77 -19.11 4.82
N LEU A 344 4.83 -20.25 4.12
CA LEU A 344 3.88 -20.60 3.07
C LEU A 344 2.64 -21.24 3.72
N ILE A 345 1.50 -20.61 3.52
CA ILE A 345 0.20 -21.02 4.06
C ILE A 345 -0.69 -21.47 2.89
N ARG A 346 -1.29 -22.66 3.02
CA ARG A 346 -2.24 -23.20 2.05
C ARG A 346 -3.42 -23.83 2.78
N GLY A 347 -4.64 -23.43 2.44
CA GLY A 347 -5.84 -23.93 3.11
C GLY A 347 -5.78 -23.78 4.63
N HIS A 348 -5.26 -22.64 5.11
CA HIS A 348 -5.08 -22.30 6.53
C HIS A 348 -4.12 -23.21 7.30
N ARG A 349 -3.22 -23.92 6.60
CA ARG A 349 -2.14 -24.69 7.21
C ARG A 349 -0.80 -24.13 6.81
N VAL A 350 0.13 -24.07 7.75
CA VAL A 350 1.51 -23.71 7.44
C VAL A 350 2.15 -24.94 6.80
N ILE A 351 2.43 -24.84 5.50
CA ILE A 351 2.95 -25.97 4.72
C ILE A 351 4.45 -26.12 4.92
N ARG A 352 5.17 -25.00 4.93
CA ARG A 352 6.62 -24.94 5.13
C ARG A 352 7.08 -23.51 5.35
N LYS A 353 8.29 -23.37 5.88
CA LYS A 353 9.07 -22.15 5.76
C LYS A 353 9.73 -22.08 4.38
N LEU A 354 9.87 -20.87 3.86
CA LEU A 354 10.59 -20.59 2.63
C LEU A 354 12.06 -20.27 2.94
N GLU A 355 12.77 -21.30 3.40
CA GLU A 355 14.21 -21.22 3.65
C GLU A 355 15.00 -21.07 2.34
N GLY A 356 16.13 -20.37 2.41
CA GLY A 356 17.06 -20.20 1.30
C GLY A 356 18.51 -20.38 1.75
N PRO A 357 19.47 -20.34 0.81
CA PRO A 357 20.88 -20.35 1.14
C PRO A 357 21.25 -19.19 2.08
N THR A 358 22.16 -19.46 3.02
CA THR A 358 22.61 -18.46 3.99
C THR A 358 23.18 -17.23 3.29
N THR A 359 22.61 -16.07 3.61
CA THR A 359 23.07 -14.75 3.17
C THR A 359 23.26 -13.88 4.41
N LEU A 360 24.37 -13.13 4.48
CA LEU A 360 24.61 -12.23 5.61
C LEU A 360 23.60 -11.08 5.61
N PRO A 361 23.24 -10.52 6.78
CA PRO A 361 22.50 -9.27 6.83
C PRO A 361 23.12 -8.18 5.96
N VAL A 362 22.28 -7.29 5.43
CA VAL A 362 22.68 -6.21 4.53
C VAL A 362 23.51 -5.21 5.32
N GLY A 363 24.73 -4.90 4.85
CA GLY A 363 25.69 -3.99 5.49
C GLY A 363 26.97 -4.69 5.94
N PHE A 364 26.97 -6.03 6.00
CA PHE A 364 28.14 -6.81 6.42
C PHE A 364 29.16 -7.13 5.31
N GLY A 365 28.94 -6.68 4.07
CA GLY A 365 29.89 -6.93 2.98
C GLY A 365 29.87 -8.39 2.50
N GLY A 366 28.68 -9.01 2.50
CA GLY A 366 28.49 -10.41 2.11
C GLY A 366 28.77 -10.69 0.63
N ALA A 367 28.99 -11.97 0.31
CA ALA A 367 29.03 -12.41 -1.08
C ALA A 367 27.65 -12.23 -1.76
N GLU A 368 27.65 -12.16 -3.09
CA GLU A 368 26.40 -12.10 -3.86
C GLU A 368 25.52 -13.33 -3.53
N PRO A 369 24.24 -13.12 -3.18
CA PRO A 369 23.40 -14.18 -2.65
C PRO A 369 22.82 -15.05 -3.76
N GLN A 370 22.47 -16.28 -3.38
CA GLN A 370 21.71 -17.16 -4.26
C GLN A 370 20.21 -16.87 -4.16
N VAL A 371 19.56 -16.67 -5.31
CA VAL A 371 18.12 -16.42 -5.38
C VAL A 371 17.36 -17.74 -5.31
N SER A 372 16.53 -17.88 -4.29
CA SER A 372 15.61 -19.00 -4.15
C SER A 372 14.36 -18.80 -5.00
N THR A 373 13.69 -19.90 -5.37
CA THR A 373 12.43 -19.83 -6.14
C THR A 373 11.46 -20.94 -5.75
N ILE A 374 10.17 -20.65 -5.83
CA ILE A 374 9.08 -21.60 -5.65
C ILE A 374 7.91 -21.23 -6.56
N GLN A 375 7.14 -22.23 -6.94
CA GLN A 375 5.88 -22.05 -7.66
C GLN A 375 4.73 -22.05 -6.66
N LEU A 376 4.01 -20.93 -6.58
CA LEU A 376 2.78 -20.84 -5.79
C LEU A 376 1.64 -21.57 -6.52
N SER A 377 0.72 -22.09 -5.72
CA SER A 377 -0.61 -22.53 -6.14
C SER A 377 -1.61 -21.39 -5.91
N LYS A 378 -2.68 -21.36 -6.69
CA LYS A 378 -3.76 -20.40 -6.50
C LYS A 378 -4.26 -20.43 -5.04
N ASP A 379 -4.51 -19.25 -4.51
CA ASP A 379 -4.93 -18.93 -3.14
C ASP A 379 -3.86 -19.28 -2.08
N ASP A 380 -2.61 -19.54 -2.50
CA ASP A 380 -1.49 -19.61 -1.57
C ASP A 380 -1.25 -18.25 -0.93
N ARG A 381 -0.97 -18.30 0.37
CA ARG A 381 -0.59 -17.14 1.17
C ARG A 381 0.86 -17.25 1.60
N VAL A 382 1.58 -16.14 1.59
CA VAL A 382 2.94 -16.05 2.14
C VAL A 382 2.94 -15.01 3.24
N MET A 383 3.29 -15.43 4.45
CA MET A 383 3.37 -14.55 5.61
C MET A 383 4.82 -14.22 5.92
N PHE A 384 5.12 -12.94 5.94
CA PHE A 384 6.38 -12.34 6.38
C PHE A 384 6.18 -11.79 7.78
N TYR A 385 7.21 -11.89 8.59
CA TYR A 385 7.18 -11.42 9.96
C TYR A 385 8.58 -11.08 10.45
N THR A 386 8.67 -10.19 11.43
CA THR A 386 9.89 -9.88 12.17
C THR A 386 9.95 -10.67 13.47
N ASP A 387 11.14 -10.74 14.07
CA ASP A 387 11.42 -11.55 15.25
C ASP A 387 10.64 -11.11 16.50
N GLY A 388 10.23 -9.84 16.60
CA GLY A 388 9.33 -9.36 17.66
C GLY A 388 8.00 -10.13 17.74
N LEU A 389 7.55 -10.81 16.68
CA LEU A 389 6.41 -11.75 16.74
C LEU A 389 6.71 -13.07 17.45
N THR A 390 7.97 -13.48 17.53
CA THR A 390 8.40 -14.78 18.06
C THR A 390 9.22 -14.71 19.36
N GLU A 391 9.86 -13.58 19.66
CA GLU A 391 10.78 -13.40 20.79
C GLU A 391 10.10 -13.21 22.17
N GLU A 392 10.89 -13.15 23.24
CA GLU A 392 10.46 -13.24 24.66
C GLU A 392 9.68 -12.01 25.16
N HIS A 393 8.69 -12.25 26.02
CA HIS A 393 7.80 -11.19 26.55
C HIS A 393 7.57 -11.25 28.07
N ARG A 394 8.26 -12.13 28.81
CA ARG A 394 8.30 -12.08 30.28
C ARG A 394 9.73 -12.31 30.72
N ILE A 395 10.27 -11.45 31.59
CA ILE A 395 11.59 -11.65 32.20
C ILE A 395 11.59 -13.04 32.87
N GLY A 396 12.33 -13.99 32.29
CA GLY A 396 12.40 -15.39 32.75
C GLY A 396 11.25 -16.32 32.31
N GLY A 397 10.44 -15.93 31.33
CA GLY A 397 9.41 -16.79 30.72
C GLY A 397 9.90 -17.55 29.49
N GLU A 398 9.13 -18.55 29.04
CA GLU A 398 9.40 -19.23 27.76
C GLU A 398 9.08 -18.29 26.58
N GLN A 399 9.91 -18.31 25.53
CA GLN A 399 9.62 -17.69 24.23
C GLN A 399 8.20 -18.04 23.78
N PHE A 400 7.45 -17.06 23.23
CA PHE A 400 6.19 -17.35 22.56
C PHE A 400 6.45 -18.41 21.48
N GLY A 401 7.49 -18.19 20.69
CA GLY A 401 8.07 -19.18 19.82
C GLY A 401 7.22 -19.45 18.59
N GLU A 402 7.90 -19.84 17.53
CA GLU A 402 7.30 -20.03 16.23
C GLU A 402 6.18 -21.07 16.21
N THR A 403 6.28 -22.12 17.03
CA THR A 403 5.25 -23.16 17.15
C THR A 403 3.91 -22.58 17.58
N ARG A 404 3.89 -21.63 18.53
CA ARG A 404 2.64 -21.00 18.97
C ARG A 404 2.09 -20.10 17.89
N MET A 405 2.93 -19.31 17.23
CA MET A 405 2.55 -18.50 16.07
C MET A 405 1.88 -19.35 14.98
N ILE A 406 2.49 -20.47 14.60
CA ILE A 406 1.93 -21.42 13.62
C ILE A 406 0.56 -21.92 14.09
N ASN A 407 0.44 -22.35 15.36
CA ASN A 407 -0.83 -22.81 15.91
C ASN A 407 -1.92 -21.70 15.92
N THR A 408 -1.55 -20.44 16.11
CA THR A 408 -2.47 -19.30 16.01
C THR A 408 -2.95 -19.12 14.58
N ILE A 409 -2.04 -19.11 13.60
CA ILE A 409 -2.36 -19.02 12.16
C ILE A 409 -3.36 -20.09 11.75
N GLU A 410 -3.12 -21.34 12.17
CA GLU A 410 -3.97 -22.47 11.80
C GLU A 410 -5.35 -22.44 12.49
N ARG A 411 -5.49 -21.71 13.61
CA ARG A 411 -6.73 -21.60 14.37
C ARG A 411 -7.61 -20.42 13.93
N THR A 412 -7.02 -19.30 13.51
CA THR A 412 -7.74 -18.12 13.00
C THR A 412 -8.66 -18.49 11.81
N GLY A 413 -8.34 -19.54 11.05
CA GLY A 413 -9.23 -20.08 10.03
C GLY A 413 -9.49 -19.15 8.84
N PRO A 414 -10.46 -19.47 7.97
CA PRO A 414 -10.85 -18.60 6.86
C PRO A 414 -11.62 -17.38 7.35
N VAL A 415 -10.99 -16.22 7.24
CA VAL A 415 -11.69 -14.94 7.31
C VAL A 415 -12.30 -14.66 5.94
N THR A 416 -13.64 -14.59 5.88
CA THR A 416 -14.37 -14.28 4.64
C THR A 416 -14.16 -12.86 4.16
N ALA A 417 -13.64 -11.98 5.03
CA ALA A 417 -13.39 -10.56 4.77
C ALA A 417 -12.02 -10.25 4.10
N GLY A 418 -11.29 -11.28 3.64
CA GLY A 418 -10.06 -11.09 2.84
C GLY A 418 -8.77 -10.94 3.65
N VAL A 419 -7.65 -10.66 2.94
CA VAL A 419 -6.29 -10.69 3.52
C VAL A 419 -6.06 -9.60 4.58
N GLY A 420 -6.67 -8.42 4.42
CA GLY A 420 -6.57 -7.30 5.37
C GLY A 420 -7.16 -7.66 6.74
N ALA A 421 -8.39 -8.17 6.73
CA ALA A 421 -9.05 -8.64 7.95
C ALA A 421 -8.27 -9.79 8.61
N MET A 422 -7.71 -10.72 7.81
CA MET A 422 -6.86 -11.79 8.32
C MET A 422 -5.58 -11.26 8.99
N ALA A 423 -4.85 -10.34 8.35
CA ALA A 423 -3.62 -9.77 8.90
C ALA A 423 -3.87 -9.14 10.28
N ARG A 424 -4.97 -8.39 10.39
CA ARG A 424 -5.41 -7.79 11.64
C ARG A 424 -5.80 -8.82 12.69
N GLU A 425 -6.65 -9.78 12.34
CA GLU A 425 -7.09 -10.82 13.28
C GLU A 425 -5.91 -11.66 13.79
N LEU A 426 -4.95 -11.96 12.92
CA LEU A 426 -3.70 -12.62 13.29
C LEU A 426 -2.89 -11.75 14.25
N SER A 427 -2.63 -10.48 13.90
CA SER A 427 -1.89 -9.56 14.77
C SER A 427 -2.52 -9.45 16.16
N GLN A 428 -3.84 -9.22 16.23
CA GLN A 428 -4.57 -9.15 17.49
C GLN A 428 -4.54 -10.47 18.27
N SER A 429 -4.65 -11.61 17.59
CA SER A 429 -4.58 -12.92 18.24
C SER A 429 -3.20 -13.20 18.80
N LEU A 430 -2.14 -12.89 18.05
CA LEU A 430 -0.75 -12.98 18.49
C LEU A 430 -0.47 -12.01 19.64
N MET A 431 -0.96 -10.78 19.58
CA MET A 431 -0.85 -9.80 20.68
C MET A 431 -1.53 -10.31 21.96
N ARG A 432 -2.74 -10.87 21.86
CA ARG A 432 -3.44 -11.47 23.01
C ARG A 432 -2.68 -12.65 23.59
N GLU A 433 -2.14 -13.54 22.76
CA GLU A 433 -1.35 -14.68 23.23
C GLU A 433 -0.01 -14.28 23.85
N ARG A 434 0.58 -13.16 23.41
CA ARG A 434 1.78 -12.54 24.01
C ARG A 434 1.48 -11.76 25.30
N GLY A 435 0.21 -11.62 25.69
CA GLY A 435 -0.20 -10.97 26.94
C GLY A 435 -0.55 -9.48 26.82
N GLY A 436 -0.72 -8.96 25.60
CA GLY A 436 -1.24 -7.61 25.34
C GLY A 436 -0.18 -6.50 25.25
N THR A 437 1.10 -6.84 25.24
CA THR A 437 2.22 -5.88 25.10
C THR A 437 3.29 -6.47 24.18
N THR A 438 3.96 -5.61 23.41
CA THR A 438 5.16 -5.96 22.62
C THR A 438 6.34 -5.14 23.15
N SER A 439 7.50 -5.76 23.37
CA SER A 439 8.72 -5.08 23.84
C SER A 439 9.68 -4.71 22.71
N ASP A 440 9.40 -5.22 21.51
CA ASP A 440 10.14 -4.98 20.29
C ASP A 440 9.15 -4.73 19.16
N ASP A 441 9.69 -4.29 18.03
CA ASP A 441 8.97 -4.08 16.80
C ASP A 441 8.50 -5.44 16.23
N ALA A 442 7.20 -5.51 15.93
CA ALA A 442 6.51 -6.71 15.49
C ALA A 442 5.68 -6.36 14.26
N THR A 443 6.22 -6.71 13.10
CA THR A 443 5.60 -6.51 11.81
C THR A 443 5.12 -7.83 11.24
N LEU A 444 3.92 -7.82 10.67
CA LEU A 444 3.34 -8.92 9.92
C LEU A 444 2.92 -8.41 8.56
N PHE A 445 3.29 -9.13 7.50
CA PHE A 445 2.85 -8.82 6.14
C PHE A 445 2.39 -10.09 5.43
N LEU A 446 1.21 -10.05 4.83
CA LEU A 446 0.62 -11.16 4.08
C LEU A 446 0.56 -10.82 2.59
N ILE A 447 0.88 -11.81 1.76
CA ILE A 447 0.56 -11.84 0.34
C ILE A 447 -0.41 -13.01 0.13
N GLU A 448 -1.46 -12.80 -0.66
CA GLU A 448 -2.34 -13.84 -1.17
C GLU A 448 -2.34 -13.80 -2.70
N TRP A 449 -1.96 -14.90 -3.35
CA TRP A 449 -1.91 -14.98 -4.80
C TRP A 449 -3.15 -15.69 -5.37
N HIS A 450 -4.01 -14.95 -6.07
CA HIS A 450 -5.27 -15.45 -6.65
C HIS A 450 -5.09 -16.09 -8.04
N GLY A 451 -3.97 -15.79 -8.70
CA GLY A 451 -3.65 -16.23 -10.05
C GLY A 451 -4.52 -15.61 -11.15
N GLY A 452 -4.22 -15.98 -12.40
CA GLY A 452 -4.91 -15.48 -13.60
C GLY A 452 -4.13 -14.39 -14.34
N SER A 453 -4.54 -14.09 -15.58
CA SER A 453 -3.99 -12.98 -16.38
C SER A 453 -4.91 -11.76 -16.28
N ALA A 454 -4.31 -10.57 -16.15
CA ALA A 454 -4.99 -9.27 -16.14
C ALA A 454 -5.85 -9.04 -17.40
N ASP A 455 -5.52 -9.69 -18.53
CA ASP A 455 -6.18 -9.47 -19.83
C ASP A 455 -7.65 -9.88 -19.86
N HIS A 456 -8.10 -10.74 -18.95
CA HIS A 456 -9.52 -11.12 -18.83
C HIS A 456 -10.36 -10.11 -18.01
N LEU A 457 -9.72 -9.12 -17.37
CA LEU A 457 -10.35 -8.20 -16.43
C LEU A 457 -10.58 -6.80 -17.01
N ALA A 458 -10.06 -6.52 -18.20
CA ALA A 458 -10.28 -5.28 -18.94
C ALA A 458 -11.56 -5.29 -19.80
N VAL A 459 -12.39 -6.34 -19.70
CA VAL A 459 -13.73 -6.35 -20.30
C VAL A 459 -14.70 -5.84 -19.24
N PRO A 460 -15.12 -4.56 -19.27
CA PRO A 460 -16.23 -4.14 -18.44
C PRO A 460 -17.46 -4.97 -18.82
N ASP A 461 -18.16 -5.52 -17.82
CA ASP A 461 -19.52 -6.01 -18.01
C ASP A 461 -20.35 -4.82 -18.53
N LEU A 462 -20.64 -4.83 -19.84
CA LEU A 462 -21.41 -3.82 -20.55
C LEU A 462 -22.91 -3.93 -20.25
#